data_AF-Q98LY5-F1
#
_entry.id   AF-Q98LY5-F1
#
_cell.length_a   1.000
_cell.length_b   1.000
_cell.length_c   1.000
_cell.angle_alpha   90.00
_cell.angle_beta   90.00
_cell.angle_gamma   90.00
#
_symmetry.space_group_name_H-M   'P 1'
#
loop_
_entity.id
_entity.type
_entity.pdbx_description
1 polymer ?
#
loop_
_entity_poly.entity_id
_entity_poly.type
_entity_poly.pdbx_seq_one_letter_code
_entity_poly.pdbx_strand_id
1 'polypeptide(L)'
;MLQSTLERTTISRDTNKAVAFHQTFGDRLADTIARIGGSWSFILGFIAFLILWTSGNVWLLTRDAFDPYPFIFLNLVLSMVAALQAPVIMMAQNRQTERDRIDAAHDYEVNLKAEIEIMALHEKLDELRHSQIIGMRDEIVRLAEAVKSIDERLARQQSAS
;
A
#
# COMPACT_ATOMS: atom_id res chain seq x y z
N MET A 1 3.50 -26.22 -5.59
CA MET A 1 3.85 -24.81 -5.88
C MET A 1 2.69 -23.83 -5.64
N LEU A 2 1.43 -24.12 -6.02
CA LEU A 2 0.28 -23.22 -5.78
C LEU A 2 -0.20 -23.09 -4.31
N GLN A 3 0.30 -23.92 -3.39
CA GLN A 3 -0.12 -23.88 -1.99
C GLN A 3 0.67 -22.87 -1.13
N SER A 4 1.93 -22.56 -1.48
CA SER A 4 2.77 -21.64 -0.69
C SER A 4 2.36 -20.17 -0.84
N THR A 5 1.74 -19.80 -1.96
CA THR A 5 1.20 -18.45 -2.17
C THR A 5 -0.09 -18.19 -1.36
N LEU A 6 -0.84 -19.25 -0.99
CA LEU A 6 -2.05 -19.12 -0.18
C LEU A 6 -1.75 -18.91 1.31
N GLU A 7 -0.66 -19.46 1.83
CA GLU A 7 -0.26 -19.25 3.24
C GLU A 7 0.11 -17.78 3.51
N ARG A 8 0.79 -17.09 2.58
CA ARG A 8 1.13 -15.67 2.76
C ARG A 8 -0.09 -14.76 2.87
N THR A 9 -1.19 -15.06 2.18
CA THR A 9 -2.44 -14.29 2.29
C THR A 9 -3.09 -14.45 3.66
N THR A 10 -2.94 -15.61 4.30
CA THR A 10 -3.54 -15.87 5.62
C THR A 10 -2.86 -15.09 6.76
N ILE A 11 -1.54 -14.89 6.69
CA ILE A 11 -0.78 -14.18 7.74
C ILE A 11 -1.20 -12.71 7.84
N SER A 12 -1.35 -12.01 6.71
CA SER A 12 -1.81 -10.60 6.71
C SER A 12 -3.25 -10.45 7.23
N ARG A 13 -4.12 -11.43 6.95
CA ARG A 13 -5.51 -11.45 7.44
C ARG A 13 -5.60 -11.65 8.94
N ASP A 14 -4.65 -12.36 9.55
CA ASP A 14 -4.64 -12.65 10.98
C ASP A 14 -4.19 -11.44 11.82
N THR A 15 -3.25 -10.63 11.30
CA THR A 15 -2.84 -9.38 11.95
C THR A 15 -4.01 -8.40 12.10
N ASN A 16 -4.88 -8.32 11.09
CA ASN A 16 -6.04 -7.42 11.13
C ASN A 16 -7.09 -7.84 12.19
N LYS A 17 -7.18 -9.13 12.51
CA LYS A 17 -8.02 -9.64 13.61
C LYS A 17 -7.43 -9.37 14.99
N ALA A 18 -6.10 -9.39 15.12
CA ALA A 18 -5.43 -9.05 16.37
C ALA A 18 -5.63 -7.57 16.76
N VAL A 19 -5.66 -6.66 15.78
CA VAL A 19 -5.96 -5.22 16.00
C VAL A 19 -7.41 -5.01 16.44
N ALA A 20 -8.36 -5.82 15.94
CA ALA A 20 -9.78 -5.71 16.31
C ALA A 20 -10.08 -6.09 17.77
N PHE A 21 -9.18 -6.81 18.45
CA PHE A 21 -9.40 -7.28 19.83
C PHE A 21 -9.09 -6.20 20.90
N HIS A 22 -8.55 -5.05 20.50
CA HIS A 22 -8.21 -3.93 21.38
C HIS A 22 -8.86 -2.60 20.95
N GLN A 23 -10.10 -2.63 20.44
CA GLN A 23 -10.87 -1.39 20.28
C GLN A 23 -11.44 -0.95 21.63
N THR A 24 -10.88 0.12 22.17
CA THR A 24 -11.35 0.77 23.39
C THR A 24 -12.70 1.46 23.12
N PHE A 25 -13.47 1.77 24.16
CA PHE A 25 -14.71 2.54 24.02
C PHE A 25 -14.47 3.91 23.34
N GLY A 26 -13.29 4.51 23.58
CA GLY A 26 -12.85 5.74 22.90
C GLY A 26 -12.68 5.58 21.39
N ASP A 27 -12.14 4.45 20.93
CA ASP A 27 -11.91 4.19 19.49
C ASP A 27 -13.24 4.07 18.73
N ARG A 28 -14.24 3.42 19.35
CA ARG A 28 -15.60 3.33 18.78
C ARG A 28 -16.30 4.68 18.67
N LEU A 29 -16.11 5.54 19.67
CA LEU A 29 -16.62 6.91 19.65
C LEU A 29 -15.94 7.75 18.58
N ALA A 30 -14.60 7.66 18.48
CA ALA A 30 -13.83 8.32 17.45
C ALA A 30 -14.25 7.88 16.05
N ASP A 31 -14.43 6.57 15.81
CA ASP A 31 -14.93 6.02 14.54
C ASP A 31 -16.32 6.53 14.18
N THR A 32 -17.18 6.71 15.20
CA THR A 32 -18.53 7.25 15.00
C THR A 32 -18.48 8.73 14.63
N ILE A 33 -17.65 9.52 15.32
CA ILE A 33 -17.44 10.95 15.03
C ILE A 33 -16.80 11.14 13.66
N ALA A 34 -15.79 10.35 13.31
CA ALA A 34 -15.12 10.38 12.01
C ALA A 34 -16.08 10.06 10.87
N ARG A 35 -17.00 9.12 11.07
CA ARG A 35 -18.04 8.78 10.08
C ARG A 35 -19.06 9.90 9.89
N ILE A 36 -19.44 10.58 10.97
CA ILE A 36 -20.40 11.68 10.92
C ILE A 36 -19.76 12.92 10.30
N GLY A 37 -18.60 13.36 10.80
CA GLY A 37 -17.91 14.53 10.25
C GLY A 37 -17.23 14.27 8.90
N GLY A 38 -17.09 13.00 8.51
CA GLY A 38 -16.63 12.56 7.20
C GLY A 38 -17.74 12.48 6.13
N SER A 39 -18.95 13.01 6.40
CA SER A 39 -20.04 13.09 5.43
C SER A 39 -20.27 14.49 4.86
N TRP A 40 -20.44 14.59 3.54
CA TRP A 40 -20.73 15.86 2.86
C TRP A 40 -22.05 16.48 3.36
N SER A 41 -23.02 15.64 3.76
CA SER A 41 -24.29 16.10 4.31
C SER A 41 -24.13 16.79 5.68
N PHE A 42 -23.13 16.40 6.48
CA PHE A 42 -22.84 17.06 7.76
C PHE A 42 -22.31 18.49 7.54
N ILE A 43 -21.38 18.68 6.60
CA ILE A 43 -20.87 20.01 6.25
C ILE A 43 -21.99 20.92 5.73
N LEU A 44 -22.84 20.41 4.83
CA LEU A 44 -23.96 21.18 4.31
C LEU A 44 -24.98 21.55 5.40
N GLY A 45 -25.29 20.61 6.30
CA GLY A 45 -26.16 20.87 7.46
C GLY A 45 -25.56 21.90 8.42
N PHE A 46 -24.25 21.81 8.67
CA PHE A 46 -23.53 22.77 9.50
C PHE A 46 -23.53 24.17 8.88
N ILE A 47 -23.24 24.29 7.58
CA ILE A 47 -23.31 25.56 6.85
C ILE A 47 -24.74 26.14 6.88
N ALA A 48 -25.76 25.32 6.64
CA ALA A 48 -27.16 25.76 6.70
C ALA A 48 -27.53 26.27 8.11
N PHE A 49 -27.10 25.55 9.16
CA PHE A 49 -27.26 25.99 10.55
C PHE A 49 -26.55 27.31 10.82
N LEU A 50 -25.30 27.48 10.36
CA LEU A 50 -24.54 28.72 10.51
C LEU A 50 -25.24 29.90 9.82
N ILE A 51 -25.77 29.71 8.61
CA ILE A 51 -26.51 30.75 7.88
C ILE A 51 -27.77 31.13 8.66
N LEU A 52 -28.56 30.14 9.10
CA LEU A 52 -29.78 30.38 9.87
C LEU A 52 -29.48 31.12 11.18
N TRP A 53 -28.44 30.69 11.90
CA TRP A 53 -28.01 31.30 13.16
C TRP A 53 -27.53 32.74 12.97
N THR A 54 -26.73 32.96 11.92
CA THR A 54 -26.20 34.29 11.58
C THR A 54 -27.33 35.22 11.18
N SER A 55 -28.28 34.78 10.35
CA SER A 55 -29.46 35.56 9.97
C SER A 55 -30.33 35.92 11.18
N GLY A 56 -30.52 35.00 12.13
CA GLY A 56 -31.22 35.28 13.39
C GLY A 56 -30.51 36.33 14.25
N ASN A 57 -29.19 36.25 14.37
CA ASN A 57 -28.40 37.25 15.09
C ASN A 57 -28.44 38.63 14.40
N VAL A 58 -28.33 38.68 13.07
CA VAL A 58 -28.43 39.91 12.30
C VAL A 58 -29.78 40.58 12.53
N TRP A 59 -30.89 39.83 12.49
CA TRP A 59 -32.24 40.36 12.72
C TRP A 59 -32.45 40.91 14.13
N LEU A 60 -31.80 40.31 15.14
CA LEU A 60 -31.85 40.77 16.52
C LEU A 60 -31.01 42.04 16.75
N LEU A 61 -29.85 42.14 16.09
CA LEU A 61 -28.86 43.19 16.32
C LEU A 61 -29.02 44.43 15.42
N THR A 62 -29.78 44.35 14.31
CA THR A 62 -29.96 45.49 13.37
C THR A 62 -30.83 46.64 13.89
N ARG A 63 -31.34 46.57 15.12
CA ARG A 63 -32.17 47.65 15.71
C ARG A 63 -31.36 48.84 16.22
N ASP A 64 -30.08 48.66 16.49
CA ASP A 64 -29.12 49.73 16.80
C ASP A 64 -27.92 49.55 15.86
N ALA A 65 -27.41 50.65 15.28
CA ALA A 65 -26.27 50.78 14.33
C ALA A 65 -25.57 49.48 13.87
N PHE A 66 -25.46 49.24 12.56
CA PHE A 66 -24.82 48.05 11.99
C PHE A 66 -23.35 47.86 12.46
N ASP A 67 -23.13 46.86 13.32
CA ASP A 67 -21.86 46.39 13.93
C ASP A 67 -21.02 47.45 14.67
N PRO A 68 -21.49 47.98 15.83
CA PRO A 68 -20.72 48.88 16.68
C PRO A 68 -19.61 48.10 17.39
N TYR A 69 -18.55 48.82 17.79
CA TYR A 69 -17.50 48.25 18.61
C TYR A 69 -18.09 47.65 19.91
N PRO A 70 -17.78 46.40 20.30
CA PRO A 70 -16.80 45.46 19.75
C PRO A 70 -17.42 44.52 18.69
N PHE A 71 -16.93 44.58 17.44
CA PHE A 71 -17.45 43.90 16.24
C PHE A 71 -17.91 42.45 16.44
N ILE A 72 -19.15 42.25 16.87
CA ILE A 72 -19.69 40.95 17.27
C ILE A 72 -19.94 40.09 16.04
N PHE A 73 -20.37 40.71 14.95
CA PHE A 73 -20.62 40.01 13.70
C PHE A 73 -19.33 39.49 13.08
N LEU A 74 -18.29 40.34 13.01
CA LEU A 74 -17.00 39.93 12.49
C LEU A 74 -16.38 38.79 13.31
N ASN A 75 -16.42 38.88 14.65
CA ASN A 75 -15.90 37.82 15.51
C ASN A 75 -16.68 36.50 15.37
N LEU A 76 -18.00 36.57 15.20
CA LEU A 76 -18.84 35.41 14.95
C LEU A 76 -18.43 34.71 13.64
N VAL A 77 -18.33 35.46 12.55
CA VAL A 77 -17.93 34.93 11.23
C VAL A 77 -16.53 34.31 11.29
N LEU A 78 -15.55 35.00 11.89
CA LEU A 78 -14.19 34.49 12.00
C LEU A 78 -14.11 33.19 12.83
N SER A 79 -14.84 33.12 13.94
CA SER A 79 -14.89 31.92 14.80
C SER A 79 -15.52 30.73 14.06
N MET A 80 -16.55 30.98 13.25
CA MET A 80 -17.22 29.96 12.44
C MET A 80 -16.32 29.43 11.31
N VAL A 81 -15.60 30.31 10.62
CA VAL A 81 -14.64 29.92 9.59
C VAL A 81 -13.55 29.03 10.19
N ALA A 82 -13.04 29.38 11.37
CA ALA A 82 -12.07 28.56 12.08
C ALA A 82 -12.66 27.18 12.48
N ALA A 83 -13.90 27.13 12.98
CA ALA A 83 -14.56 25.88 13.36
C ALA A 83 -14.78 24.93 12.17
N LEU A 84 -15.03 25.46 10.97
CA LEU A 84 -15.24 24.66 9.74
C LEU A 84 -13.94 23.99 9.25
N GLN A 85 -12.78 24.39 9.74
CA GLN A 85 -11.49 23.80 9.32
C GLN A 85 -11.37 22.33 9.71
N ALA A 86 -11.73 21.96 10.94
CA ALA A 86 -11.53 20.60 11.43
C ALA A 86 -12.30 19.53 10.62
N PRO A 87 -13.60 19.72 10.29
CA PRO A 87 -14.32 18.78 9.42
C PRO A 87 -13.76 18.73 7.99
N VAL A 88 -13.35 19.87 7.42
CA VAL A 88 -12.77 19.91 6.06
C VAL A 88 -11.42 19.19 6.02
N ILE A 89 -10.57 19.37 7.03
CA ILE A 89 -9.30 18.65 7.16
C ILE A 89 -9.58 17.14 7.30
N MET A 90 -10.51 16.75 8.16
CA MET A 90 -10.86 15.35 8.35
C MET A 90 -11.41 14.69 7.07
N MET A 91 -12.12 15.45 6.25
CA MET A 91 -12.58 15.01 4.93
C MET A 91 -11.46 14.84 3.92
N ALA A 92 -10.54 15.81 3.87
CA ALA A 92 -9.36 15.70 3.02
C ALA A 92 -8.53 14.47 3.43
N GLN A 93 -8.42 14.21 4.73
CA GLN A 93 -7.76 13.03 5.29
C GLN A 93 -8.49 11.74 4.89
N ASN A 94 -9.81 11.62 5.07
CA ASN A 94 -10.56 10.43 4.67
C ASN A 94 -10.37 10.09 3.19
N ARG A 95 -10.39 11.11 2.31
CA ARG A 95 -10.17 10.91 0.88
C ARG A 95 -8.71 10.52 0.57
N GLN A 96 -7.75 11.06 1.32
CA GLN A 96 -6.34 10.69 1.17
C GLN A 96 -6.11 9.24 1.60
N THR A 97 -6.64 8.82 2.75
CA THR A 97 -6.53 7.45 3.25
C THR A 97 -7.14 6.42 2.29
N GLU A 98 -8.26 6.74 1.66
CA GLU A 98 -8.84 5.83 0.66
C GLU A 98 -7.95 5.70 -0.59
N ARG A 99 -7.32 6.79 -1.04
CA ARG A 99 -6.33 6.74 -2.13
C ARG A 99 -5.10 5.93 -1.73
N ASP A 100 -4.53 6.23 -0.56
CA ASP A 100 -3.37 5.52 -0.03
C ASP A 100 -3.64 4.00 0.08
N ARG A 101 -4.87 3.62 0.43
CA ARG A 101 -5.29 2.21 0.49
C ARG A 101 -5.34 1.54 -0.88
N ILE A 102 -5.83 2.24 -1.90
CA ILE A 102 -5.87 1.73 -3.28
C ILE A 102 -4.45 1.59 -3.82
N ASP A 103 -3.61 2.60 -3.60
CA ASP A 103 -2.21 2.60 -4.05
C ASP A 103 -1.42 1.48 -3.36
N ALA A 104 -1.60 1.29 -2.05
CA ALA A 104 -0.97 0.18 -1.33
C ALA A 104 -1.43 -1.20 -1.82
N ALA A 105 -2.70 -1.36 -2.19
CA ALA A 105 -3.21 -2.60 -2.76
C ALA A 105 -2.60 -2.88 -4.14
N HIS A 106 -2.49 -1.85 -4.98
CA HIS A 106 -1.85 -1.96 -6.29
C HIS A 106 -0.36 -2.28 -6.18
N ASP A 107 0.37 -1.61 -5.28
CA ASP A 107 1.79 -1.88 -5.02
C ASP A 107 2.02 -3.32 -4.55
N TYR A 108 1.12 -3.84 -3.71
CA TYR A 108 1.15 -5.24 -3.30
C TYR A 108 0.98 -6.21 -4.49
N GLU A 109 0.04 -5.94 -5.39
CA GLU A 109 -0.17 -6.76 -6.58
C GLU A 109 1.03 -6.72 -7.53
N VAL A 110 1.60 -5.54 -7.77
CA VAL A 110 2.80 -5.38 -8.60
C VAL A 110 3.98 -6.15 -7.99
N ASN A 111 4.18 -6.03 -6.68
CA ASN A 111 5.26 -6.73 -5.99
C ASN A 111 5.09 -8.26 -6.05
N LEU A 112 3.86 -8.76 -5.86
CA LEU A 112 3.58 -10.19 -5.98
C LEU A 112 3.83 -10.69 -7.41
N LYS A 113 3.43 -9.92 -8.42
CA LYS A 113 3.70 -10.25 -9.83
C LYS A 113 5.20 -10.29 -10.11
N ALA A 114 5.95 -9.30 -9.63
CA ALA A 114 7.40 -9.26 -9.77
C ALA A 114 8.07 -10.47 -9.08
N GLU A 115 7.61 -10.86 -7.89
CA GLU A 115 8.10 -12.06 -7.19
C GLU A 115 7.89 -13.32 -8.03
N ILE A 116 6.71 -13.48 -8.65
CA ILE A 116 6.40 -14.61 -9.54
C ILE A 116 7.30 -14.61 -10.79
N GLU A 117 7.48 -13.45 -11.44
CA GLU A 117 8.34 -13.31 -12.62
C GLU A 117 9.81 -13.64 -12.30
N ILE A 118 10.31 -13.20 -11.14
CA ILE A 118 11.66 -13.54 -10.67
C ILE A 118 11.80 -15.04 -10.43
N MET A 119 10.83 -15.69 -9.79
CA MET A 119 10.86 -17.14 -9.58
C MET A 119 10.88 -17.90 -10.91
N ALA A 120 10.06 -17.50 -11.89
CA ALA A 120 10.05 -18.11 -13.21
C ALA A 120 11.36 -17.89 -13.98
N LEU A 121 12.02 -16.74 -13.81
CA LEU A 121 13.36 -16.50 -14.34
C LEU A 121 14.41 -17.38 -13.68
N HIS A 122 14.31 -17.60 -12.36
CA HIS A 122 15.23 -18.46 -11.61
C HIS A 122 15.13 -19.91 -12.09
N GLU A 123 13.91 -20.43 -12.27
CA GLU A 123 13.67 -21.78 -12.78
C GLU A 123 14.28 -21.99 -14.17
N LYS A 124 14.08 -21.03 -15.09
CA LYS A 124 14.71 -21.07 -16.42
C LYS A 124 16.24 -21.00 -16.35
N LEU A 125 16.78 -20.18 -15.44
CA LEU A 125 18.22 -20.07 -15.26
C LEU A 125 18.82 -21.38 -14.74
N ASP A 126 18.15 -22.03 -13.79
CA ASP A 126 18.55 -23.32 -13.25
C ASP A 126 18.51 -24.42 -14.33
N GLU A 127 17.49 -24.44 -15.17
CA GLU A 127 17.40 -25.36 -16.31
C GLU A 127 18.56 -25.16 -17.29
N LEU A 128 18.85 -23.92 -17.68
CA LEU A 128 19.98 -23.59 -18.55
C LEU A 128 21.32 -23.96 -17.91
N ARG A 129 21.51 -23.66 -16.63
CA ARG A 129 22.72 -24.00 -15.88
C ARG A 129 22.91 -25.52 -15.81
N HIS A 130 21.84 -26.26 -15.54
CA HIS A 130 21.88 -27.71 -15.50
C HIS A 130 22.27 -28.31 -16.86
N SER A 131 21.64 -27.84 -17.95
CA SER A 131 21.98 -28.27 -19.31
C SER A 131 23.44 -27.97 -19.66
N GLN A 132 23.97 -26.80 -19.29
CA GLN A 132 25.38 -26.46 -19.54
C GLN A 132 26.35 -27.34 -18.74
N ILE A 133 26.03 -27.64 -17.47
CA ILE A 133 26.85 -28.52 -16.64
C ILE A 133 26.93 -29.93 -17.24
N ILE A 134 25.80 -30.47 -17.72
CA ILE A 134 25.78 -31.77 -18.41
C ILE A 134 26.62 -31.73 -19.68
N GLY A 135 26.46 -30.69 -20.52
CA GLY A 135 27.25 -30.53 -21.74
C GLY A 135 28.76 -30.47 -21.48
N MET A 136 29.20 -29.67 -20.50
CA MET A 136 30.61 -29.59 -20.11
C MET A 136 31.14 -30.92 -19.58
N ARG A 137 30.33 -31.67 -18.82
CA ARG A 137 30.72 -33.01 -18.34
C ARG A 137 30.98 -33.97 -19.50
N ASP A 138 30.10 -33.99 -20.51
CA ASP A 138 30.27 -34.85 -21.68
C ASP A 138 31.51 -34.48 -22.50
N GLU A 139 31.81 -33.18 -22.63
CA GLU A 139 33.06 -32.71 -23.27
C GLU A 139 34.31 -33.17 -22.50
N ILE A 140 34.31 -33.09 -21.17
CA ILE A 140 35.42 -33.57 -20.33
C ILE A 140 35.62 -35.08 -20.51
N VAL A 141 34.54 -35.86 -20.54
CA VAL A 141 34.64 -37.32 -20.74
C VAL A 141 35.23 -37.65 -22.11
N ARG A 142 34.79 -36.98 -23.17
CA ARG A 142 35.35 -37.16 -24.53
C ARG A 142 36.83 -36.79 -24.59
N LEU A 143 37.23 -35.70 -23.93
CA LEU A 143 38.63 -35.29 -23.86
C LEU A 143 39.47 -36.34 -23.12
N ALA A 144 38.97 -36.89 -22.03
CA ALA A 144 39.65 -37.95 -21.27
C ALA A 144 39.84 -39.23 -22.10
N GLU A 145 38.83 -39.66 -22.86
CA GLU A 145 38.95 -40.80 -23.78
C GLU A 145 39.96 -40.54 -24.91
N ALA A 146 39.94 -39.33 -25.50
CA ALA A 146 40.90 -38.95 -26.52
C ALA A 146 42.34 -39.01 -26.00
N VAL A 147 42.59 -38.47 -24.81
CA VAL A 147 43.91 -38.54 -24.14
C VAL A 147 44.33 -39.99 -23.90
N LYS A 148 43.44 -40.84 -23.37
CA LYS A 148 43.73 -42.27 -23.16
C LYS A 148 44.10 -42.98 -24.47
N SER A 149 43.39 -42.69 -25.55
CA SER A 149 43.67 -43.30 -26.85
C SER A 149 45.03 -42.89 -27.44
N ILE A 150 45.49 -41.66 -27.15
CA ILE A 150 46.81 -41.17 -27.54
C ILE A 150 47.89 -41.91 -26.75
N ASP A 151 47.70 -42.06 -25.45
CA ASP A 151 48.63 -42.78 -24.58
C ASP A 151 48.80 -44.25 -25.01
N GLU A 152 47.69 -44.95 -25.30
CA GLU A 152 47.71 -46.32 -25.83
C GLU A 152 48.40 -46.45 -27.21
N ARG A 153 48.35 -45.40 -28.03
CA ARG A 153 49.05 -45.37 -29.33
C ARG A 153 50.55 -45.17 -29.13
N LEU A 154 50.95 -44.27 -28.23
CA LEU A 154 52.35 -44.01 -27.88
C LEU A 154 53.01 -45.25 -27.27
N ALA A 155 52.33 -45.93 -26.33
CA ALA A 155 52.82 -47.16 -25.73
C ALA A 155 53.05 -48.28 -26.77
N ARG A 156 52.13 -48.42 -27.73
CA ARG A 156 52.28 -49.37 -28.85
C ARG A 156 53.44 -49.03 -29.78
N GLN A 157 53.68 -47.75 -30.05
CA GLN A 157 54.82 -47.30 -30.86
C GLN A 157 56.16 -47.57 -30.18
N GLN A 158 56.27 -47.32 -28.88
CA GLN A 158 57.48 -47.58 -28.11
C GLN A 158 57.79 -49.08 -27.97
N SER A 159 56.75 -49.93 -27.94
CA SER A 159 56.92 -51.39 -27.85
C SER A 159 57.37 -52.04 -29.17
N ALA A 160 57.29 -51.30 -30.28
CA ALA A 160 57.62 -51.76 -31.63
C ALA A 160 58.98 -51.25 -32.15
N SER A 161 59.70 -50.45 -31.35
CA SER A 161 61.09 -50.01 -31.58
C SER A 161 62.03 -50.73 -30.62
#